data_AF-A0A8J7QHL3-F1
#
_entry.id   AF-A0A8J7QHL3-F1
#
_cell.length_a   1.000
_cell.length_b   1.000
_cell.length_c   1.000
_cell.angle_alpha   90.00
_cell.angle_beta   90.00
_cell.angle_gamma   90.00
#
_symmetry.space_group_name_H-M   'P 1'
#
loop_
_entity.id
_entity.type
_entity.pdbx_description
1 polymer ?
#
loop_
_entity_poly.entity_id
_entity_poly.type
_entity_poly.pdbx_seq_one_letter_code
_entity_poly.pdbx_strand_id
1 'polypeptide(L)'
;MVGPGLDPEIVVREMLGGEEGEVRNLFRENLGLVDRFFFLMAFRDSLKSGATLLAVSGAGIVGSVSLRILPYSGKRVGLIDAIVTKKGERGKGVGKSLLDTALCWFKGKGCELVYATADRYNSPSWNMFIHRGFFPIGFREQVKDLGFDFVRLWFDEFYVFGAGTFFLKKVRENERMAEAGAIRHVLVALLGFSAVWLVIAFRWNVPAESVALALGAGVVAVFFHELAHALAAKKFGLDTTFRAWDSGILFSFLLAAVFGAFWPSYGSTYFERLDYRYDAKKETGLTYASGPIASLALATLFWAVSPHAMNGKFLAAVRMGSAASLYIAIFNLIPIQASGGFAWDGRKVFLWSRALWSLLVLAAAGLALAFSTL
;
A
#
# COMPACT_ATOMS: atom_id res chain seq x y z
N MET A 1 6.58 -25.69 -31.42
CA MET A 1 6.04 -24.31 -31.45
C MET A 1 6.71 -23.54 -30.33
N VAL A 2 7.65 -22.66 -30.68
CA VAL A 2 8.43 -21.83 -29.76
C VAL A 2 7.59 -20.60 -29.39
N GLY A 3 7.38 -20.36 -28.08
CA GLY A 3 6.62 -19.20 -27.58
C GLY A 3 7.33 -17.88 -27.89
N PRO A 4 6.66 -16.72 -27.72
CA PRO A 4 7.21 -15.42 -28.09
C PRO A 4 8.50 -15.16 -27.29
N GLY A 5 9.62 -15.31 -28.01
CA GLY A 5 10.97 -15.23 -27.47
C GLY A 5 11.33 -13.81 -27.05
N LEU A 6 12.21 -13.73 -26.07
CA LEU A 6 12.98 -12.55 -25.72
C LEU A 6 13.54 -11.88 -26.99
N ASP A 7 13.56 -10.55 -27.00
CA ASP A 7 14.47 -9.82 -27.89
C ASP A 7 15.89 -10.35 -27.61
N PRO A 8 16.63 -10.88 -28.61
CA PRO A 8 17.91 -11.57 -28.41
C PRO A 8 19.06 -10.71 -27.87
N GLU A 9 18.80 -9.48 -27.39
CA GLU A 9 19.82 -8.52 -26.96
C GLU A 9 19.85 -8.20 -25.46
N ILE A 10 18.90 -8.67 -24.63
CA ILE A 10 18.89 -8.29 -23.19
C ILE A 10 19.65 -9.30 -22.35
N VAL A 11 20.79 -8.87 -21.80
CA VAL A 11 21.61 -9.65 -20.87
C VAL A 11 21.43 -9.08 -19.46
N VAL A 12 21.16 -9.97 -18.48
CA VAL A 12 21.12 -9.59 -17.06
C VAL A 12 22.41 -10.03 -16.39
N ARG A 13 23.12 -9.09 -15.74
CA ARG A 13 24.37 -9.35 -15.02
C ARG A 13 24.48 -8.54 -13.75
N GLU A 14 25.43 -8.88 -12.88
CA GLU A 14 25.78 -8.03 -11.73
C GLU A 14 26.37 -6.69 -12.21
N MET A 15 26.11 -5.64 -11.43
CA MET A 15 26.62 -4.30 -11.68
C MET A 15 28.15 -4.28 -11.54
N LEU A 16 28.83 -3.65 -12.49
CA LEU A 16 30.27 -3.46 -12.49
C LEU A 16 30.66 -2.16 -11.78
N GLY A 17 31.93 -2.06 -11.38
CA GLY A 17 32.47 -0.84 -10.78
C GLY A 17 32.34 0.35 -11.74
N GLY A 18 31.82 1.47 -11.24
CA GLY A 18 31.62 2.71 -12.02
C GLY A 18 30.22 2.92 -12.59
N GLU A 19 29.36 1.90 -12.59
CA GLU A 19 28.00 1.97 -13.17
C GLU A 19 26.95 2.59 -12.22
N GLU A 20 27.33 2.91 -10.97
CA GLU A 20 26.41 3.49 -9.97
C GLU A 20 25.74 4.78 -10.45
N GLY A 21 26.48 5.64 -11.16
CA GLY A 21 25.96 6.89 -11.69
C GLY A 21 24.84 6.66 -12.71
N GLU A 22 24.97 5.62 -13.53
CA GLU A 22 23.96 5.25 -14.52
C GLU A 22 22.70 4.69 -13.87
N VAL A 23 22.83 3.88 -12.81
CA VAL A 23 21.68 3.40 -12.03
C VAL A 23 20.94 4.55 -11.36
N ARG A 24 21.67 5.52 -10.78
CA ARG A 24 21.05 6.72 -10.19
C ARG A 24 20.32 7.56 -11.26
N ASN A 25 20.88 7.67 -12.46
CA ASN A 25 20.23 8.34 -13.59
C ASN A 25 18.97 7.59 -14.05
N LEU A 26 19.04 6.26 -14.16
CA LEU A 26 17.89 5.41 -14.46
C LEU A 26 16.75 5.67 -13.48
N PHE A 27 17.03 5.73 -12.17
CA PHE A 27 16.02 6.04 -11.16
C PHE A 27 15.46 7.44 -11.31
N ARG A 28 16.33 8.44 -11.55
CA ARG A 28 15.93 9.84 -11.73
C ARG A 28 14.95 10.04 -12.88
N GLU A 29 15.13 9.32 -13.98
CA GLU A 29 14.30 9.46 -15.19
C GLU A 29 13.00 8.65 -15.14
N ASN A 30 12.99 7.55 -14.37
CA ASN A 30 11.91 6.56 -14.44
C ASN A 30 11.01 6.51 -13.21
N LEU A 31 11.41 7.10 -12.08
CA LEU A 31 10.66 7.11 -10.82
C LEU A 31 10.13 8.50 -10.47
N GLY A 32 8.98 8.53 -9.78
CA GLY A 32 8.47 9.74 -9.14
C GLY A 32 9.31 10.12 -7.92
N LEU A 33 9.06 11.30 -7.34
CA LEU A 33 9.85 11.83 -6.22
C LEU A 33 9.90 10.88 -5.02
N VAL A 34 8.74 10.36 -4.61
CA VAL A 34 8.62 9.45 -3.45
C VAL A 34 9.34 8.12 -3.71
N ASP A 35 9.05 7.48 -4.85
CA ASP A 35 9.69 6.22 -5.24
C ASP A 35 11.21 6.36 -5.36
N ARG A 36 11.68 7.45 -5.96
CA ARG A 36 13.11 7.72 -6.10
C ARG A 36 13.81 7.81 -4.76
N PHE A 37 13.18 8.44 -3.76
CA PHE A 37 13.75 8.53 -2.42
C PHE A 37 13.96 7.15 -1.80
N PHE A 38 12.92 6.31 -1.76
CA PHE A 38 13.01 4.96 -1.18
C PHE A 38 13.94 4.05 -1.99
N PHE A 39 13.87 4.09 -3.33
CA PHE A 39 14.67 3.22 -4.19
C PHE A 39 16.16 3.59 -4.15
N LEU A 40 16.51 4.87 -3.96
CA LEU A 40 17.90 5.27 -3.76
C LEU A 40 18.46 4.78 -2.41
N MET A 41 17.64 4.71 -1.36
CA MET A 41 18.04 4.13 -0.08
C MET A 41 18.23 2.61 -0.21
N ALA A 42 17.25 1.91 -0.81
CA ALA A 42 17.34 0.50 -1.13
C ALA A 42 18.60 0.16 -1.94
N PHE A 43 18.89 0.93 -2.99
CA PHE A 43 20.10 0.78 -3.78
C PHE A 43 21.37 1.02 -2.96
N ARG A 44 21.39 2.03 -2.08
CA ARG A 44 22.55 2.24 -1.19
C ARG A 44 22.78 1.06 -0.26
N ASP A 45 21.72 0.42 0.23
CA ASP A 45 21.84 -0.70 1.16
C ASP A 45 22.14 -2.02 0.46
N SER A 46 21.71 -2.20 -0.81
CA SER A 46 22.12 -3.32 -1.66
C SER A 46 23.63 -3.33 -1.91
N LEU A 47 24.26 -2.16 -2.08
CA LEU A 47 25.71 -2.05 -2.24
C LEU A 47 26.50 -2.48 -0.99
N LYS A 48 25.89 -2.44 0.20
CA LYS A 48 26.55 -2.83 1.46
C LYS A 48 26.36 -4.30 1.81
N SER A 49 25.19 -4.85 1.48
CA SER A 49 24.70 -6.12 2.05
C SER A 49 24.10 -7.08 1.01
N GLY A 50 24.33 -6.83 -0.28
CA GLY A 50 23.86 -7.71 -1.34
C GLY A 50 24.49 -7.37 -2.68
N ALA A 51 23.64 -7.16 -3.70
CA ALA A 51 24.08 -6.86 -5.05
C ALA A 51 23.03 -6.04 -5.81
N THR A 52 23.45 -5.42 -6.91
CA THR A 52 22.53 -4.87 -7.90
C THR A 52 22.75 -5.60 -9.21
N LEU A 53 21.67 -6.13 -9.80
CA LEU A 53 21.73 -6.72 -11.14
C LEU A 53 21.16 -5.72 -12.15
N LEU A 54 21.78 -5.65 -13.32
CA LEU A 54 21.44 -4.76 -14.41
C LEU A 54 20.99 -5.56 -15.62
N ALA A 55 19.93 -5.09 -16.27
CA ALA A 55 19.54 -5.53 -17.59
C ALA A 55 20.15 -4.56 -18.60
N VAL A 56 20.97 -5.09 -19.51
CA VAL A 56 21.71 -4.32 -20.51
C VAL A 56 21.26 -4.78 -21.90
N SER A 57 20.99 -3.83 -22.78
CA SER A 57 20.81 -4.07 -24.22
C SER A 57 21.83 -3.25 -25.02
N GLY A 58 21.84 -3.36 -26.36
CA GLY A 58 22.72 -2.54 -27.21
C GLY A 58 22.58 -1.02 -26.99
N ALA A 59 21.48 -0.57 -26.37
CA ALA A 59 21.20 0.83 -26.02
C ALA A 59 21.67 1.23 -24.60
N GLY A 60 22.39 0.37 -23.89
CA GLY A 60 22.89 0.59 -22.52
C GLY A 60 22.01 -0.06 -21.44
N ILE A 61 22.07 0.47 -20.21
CA ILE A 61 21.29 -0.06 -19.08
C ILE A 61 19.80 0.26 -19.28
N VAL A 62 18.99 -0.80 -19.38
CA VAL A 62 17.53 -0.73 -19.60
C VAL A 62 16.71 -1.09 -18.36
N GLY A 63 17.35 -1.63 -17.33
CA GLY A 63 16.71 -1.89 -16.05
C GLY A 63 17.70 -2.29 -14.97
N SER A 64 17.23 -2.28 -13.72
CA SER A 64 18.01 -2.75 -12.57
C SER A 64 17.13 -3.41 -11.51
N VAL A 65 17.73 -4.28 -10.72
CA VAL A 65 17.17 -4.82 -9.48
C VAL A 65 18.18 -4.71 -8.35
N SER A 66 17.77 -4.12 -7.23
CA SER A 66 18.55 -4.04 -5.98
C SER A 66 18.17 -5.18 -5.06
N LEU A 67 19.16 -5.93 -4.58
CA LEU A 67 19.02 -7.14 -3.77
C LEU A 67 19.81 -7.01 -2.47
N ARG A 68 19.24 -7.47 -1.35
CA ARG A 68 19.96 -7.61 -0.08
C ARG A 68 19.91 -9.03 0.44
N ILE A 69 20.91 -9.43 1.21
CA ILE A 69 20.91 -10.66 2.01
C ILE A 69 21.12 -10.27 3.47
N LEU A 70 20.10 -10.49 4.29
CA LEU A 70 20.13 -10.18 5.71
C LEU A 70 20.08 -11.46 6.56
N PRO A 71 20.88 -11.56 7.63
CA PRO A 71 20.82 -12.67 8.57
C PRO A 71 19.71 -12.44 9.60
N TYR A 72 18.67 -13.27 9.59
CA TYR A 72 17.55 -13.17 10.53
C TYR A 72 17.17 -14.54 11.09
N SER A 73 17.04 -14.65 12.41
CA SER A 73 16.72 -15.91 13.10
C SER A 73 17.57 -17.10 12.64
N GLY A 74 18.87 -16.89 12.41
CA GLY A 74 19.82 -17.90 11.92
C GLY A 74 19.68 -18.26 10.43
N LYS A 75 18.76 -17.62 9.70
CA LYS A 75 18.50 -17.85 8.26
C LYS A 75 19.09 -16.75 7.41
N ARG A 76 19.47 -17.09 6.17
CA ARG A 76 19.79 -16.11 5.13
C ARG A 76 18.50 -15.69 4.41
N VAL A 77 18.10 -14.44 4.59
CA VAL A 77 16.89 -13.86 3.99
C VAL A 77 17.29 -12.97 2.82
N GLY A 78 16.82 -13.31 1.62
CA GLY A 78 16.96 -12.48 0.41
C GLY A 78 15.83 -11.47 0.30
N LEU A 79 16.16 -10.23 -0.05
CA LEU A 79 15.18 -9.13 -0.17
C LEU A 79 15.30 -8.47 -1.54
N ILE A 80 14.16 -8.29 -2.19
CA ILE A 80 14.04 -7.65 -3.50
C ILE A 80 13.45 -6.26 -3.25
N ASP A 81 14.33 -5.28 -3.11
CA ASP A 81 13.94 -3.97 -2.58
C ASP A 81 13.45 -3.02 -3.67
N ALA A 82 14.03 -3.12 -4.87
CA ALA A 82 13.75 -2.20 -5.96
C ALA A 82 13.96 -2.86 -7.31
N ILE A 83 12.92 -2.94 -8.14
CA ILE A 83 13.01 -3.31 -9.56
C ILE A 83 12.59 -2.10 -10.41
N VAL A 84 13.45 -1.68 -11.34
CA VAL A 84 13.17 -0.58 -12.25
C VAL A 84 13.42 -1.01 -13.68
N THR A 85 12.47 -0.69 -14.55
CA THR A 85 12.61 -0.82 -16.01
C THR A 85 12.42 0.54 -16.66
N LYS A 86 13.32 0.89 -17.59
CA LYS A 86 13.26 2.09 -18.41
C LYS A 86 11.90 2.19 -19.09
N LYS A 87 11.24 3.35 -19.06
CA LYS A 87 9.84 3.54 -19.53
C LYS A 87 9.59 3.01 -20.94
N GLY A 88 10.51 3.26 -21.88
CA GLY A 88 10.42 2.76 -23.27
C GLY A 88 10.65 1.26 -23.46
N GLU A 89 11.15 0.58 -22.42
CA GLU A 89 11.48 -0.85 -22.42
C GLU A 89 10.47 -1.68 -21.61
N ARG A 90 9.45 -1.03 -21.04
CA ARG A 90 8.38 -1.71 -20.30
C ARG A 90 7.51 -2.54 -21.25
N GLY A 91 7.07 -3.70 -20.80
CA GLY A 91 6.30 -4.65 -21.61
C GLY A 91 7.16 -5.63 -22.43
N LYS A 92 8.47 -5.39 -22.58
CA LYS A 92 9.40 -6.27 -23.31
C LYS A 92 10.02 -7.40 -22.48
N GLY A 93 9.55 -7.60 -21.24
CA GLY A 93 10.06 -8.67 -20.37
C GLY A 93 11.30 -8.32 -19.53
N VAL A 94 11.85 -7.11 -19.59
CA VAL A 94 13.04 -6.70 -18.79
C VAL A 94 12.88 -6.98 -17.28
N GLY A 95 11.79 -6.51 -16.66
CA GLY A 95 11.54 -6.74 -15.22
C GLY A 95 11.38 -8.22 -14.87
N LYS A 96 10.81 -9.02 -15.80
CA LYS A 96 10.67 -10.47 -15.66
C LYS A 96 12.04 -11.13 -15.62
N SER A 97 12.91 -10.81 -16.59
CA SER A 97 14.28 -11.33 -16.65
C SER A 97 15.11 -10.90 -15.43
N LEU A 98 14.98 -9.65 -14.97
CA LEU A 98 15.64 -9.18 -13.75
C LEU A 98 15.23 -10.00 -12.53
N LEU A 99 13.92 -10.24 -12.36
CA LEU A 99 13.41 -11.01 -11.24
C LEU A 99 13.82 -12.50 -11.32
N ASP A 100 13.77 -13.11 -12.51
CA ASP A 100 14.18 -14.49 -12.71
C ASP A 100 15.67 -14.69 -12.38
N THR A 101 16.53 -13.77 -12.84
CA THR A 101 17.97 -13.80 -12.50
C THR A 101 18.21 -13.52 -11.01
N ALA A 102 17.45 -12.62 -10.38
CA ALA A 102 17.55 -12.36 -8.95
C ALA A 102 17.22 -13.61 -8.11
N LEU A 103 16.19 -14.37 -8.49
CA LEU A 103 15.83 -15.62 -7.82
C LEU A 103 16.94 -16.68 -7.95
N CYS A 104 17.55 -16.80 -9.14
CA CYS A 104 18.72 -17.66 -9.35
C CYS A 104 19.91 -17.21 -8.50
N TRP A 105 20.15 -15.90 -8.40
CA TRP A 105 21.20 -15.31 -7.58
C TRP A 105 21.01 -15.64 -6.09
N PHE A 106 19.81 -15.46 -5.55
CA PHE A 106 19.51 -15.83 -4.15
C PHE A 106 19.69 -17.32 -3.88
N LYS A 107 19.27 -18.18 -4.82
CA LYS A 107 19.49 -19.62 -4.71
C LYS A 107 20.98 -19.95 -4.66
N GLY A 108 21.78 -19.33 -5.53
CA GLY A 108 23.25 -19.49 -5.55
C GLY A 108 23.93 -18.98 -4.28
N LYS A 109 23.36 -17.98 -3.60
CA LYS A 109 23.86 -17.45 -2.32
C LYS A 109 23.34 -18.23 -1.09
N GLY A 110 22.52 -19.25 -1.30
CA GLY A 110 21.98 -20.09 -0.23
C GLY A 110 20.93 -19.39 0.64
N CYS A 111 20.15 -18.47 0.08
CA CYS A 111 19.04 -17.86 0.81
C CYS A 111 17.90 -18.87 1.02
N GLU A 112 17.43 -18.98 2.26
CA GLU A 112 16.36 -19.91 2.64
C GLU A 112 14.97 -19.30 2.46
N LEU A 113 14.88 -17.97 2.56
CA LEU A 113 13.67 -17.18 2.44
C LEU A 113 13.95 -16.04 1.45
N VAL A 114 12.97 -15.70 0.63
CA VAL A 114 13.03 -14.55 -0.26
C VAL A 114 11.74 -13.75 -0.11
N TYR A 115 11.88 -12.47 0.24
CA TYR A 115 10.77 -11.55 0.35
C TYR A 115 10.88 -10.41 -0.65
N ALA A 116 9.73 -9.80 -0.91
CA ALA A 116 9.60 -8.53 -1.60
C ALA A 116 8.45 -7.74 -0.96
N THR A 117 8.43 -6.43 -1.14
CA THR A 117 7.27 -5.60 -0.80
C THR A 117 6.65 -5.06 -2.08
N ALA A 118 5.32 -5.11 -2.17
CA ALA A 118 4.62 -4.57 -3.34
C ALA A 118 3.23 -4.05 -2.99
N ASP A 119 2.82 -3.00 -3.68
CA ASP A 119 1.44 -2.52 -3.73
C ASP A 119 0.65 -3.31 -4.78
N ARG A 120 -0.50 -3.86 -4.37
CA ARG A 120 -1.41 -4.62 -5.25
C ARG A 120 -2.03 -3.77 -6.36
N TYR A 121 -2.15 -2.45 -6.18
CA TYR A 121 -2.57 -1.52 -7.23
C TYR A 121 -1.48 -1.23 -8.25
N ASN A 122 -0.20 -1.44 -7.90
CA ASN A 122 0.88 -1.51 -8.87
C ASN A 122 0.86 -2.89 -9.55
N SER A 123 -0.25 -3.19 -10.25
CA SER A 123 -0.51 -4.51 -10.85
C SER A 123 0.63 -5.04 -11.72
N PRO A 124 1.36 -4.23 -12.52
CA PRO A 124 2.50 -4.75 -13.27
C PRO A 124 3.59 -5.35 -12.38
N SER A 125 3.94 -4.69 -11.27
CA SER A 125 4.92 -5.19 -10.30
C SER A 125 4.34 -6.35 -9.50
N TRP A 126 3.13 -6.19 -8.97
CA TRP A 126 2.44 -7.21 -8.19
C TRP A 126 2.30 -8.53 -8.97
N ASN A 127 1.73 -8.49 -10.18
CA ASN A 127 1.52 -9.69 -11.00
C ASN A 127 2.84 -10.34 -11.40
N MET A 128 3.90 -9.56 -11.60
CA MET A 128 5.23 -10.10 -11.89
C MET A 128 5.72 -11.00 -10.74
N PHE A 129 5.50 -10.61 -9.48
CA PHE A 129 5.79 -11.43 -8.32
C PHE A 129 4.83 -12.63 -8.19
N ILE A 130 3.51 -12.40 -8.25
CA ILE A 130 2.51 -13.47 -8.11
C ILE A 130 2.73 -14.59 -9.13
N HIS A 131 2.99 -14.24 -10.40
CA HIS A 131 3.23 -15.21 -11.48
C HIS A 131 4.56 -15.97 -11.34
N ARG A 132 5.45 -15.55 -10.42
CA ARG A 132 6.69 -16.27 -10.04
C ARG A 132 6.55 -16.97 -8.70
N GLY A 133 5.32 -17.21 -8.26
CA GLY A 133 5.02 -17.95 -7.04
C GLY A 133 5.42 -17.18 -5.78
N PHE A 134 5.32 -15.86 -5.80
CA PHE A 134 5.24 -15.09 -4.57
C PHE A 134 3.79 -15.03 -4.10
N PHE A 135 3.60 -14.89 -2.79
CA PHE A 135 2.29 -14.80 -2.17
C PHE A 135 2.29 -13.82 -1.00
N PRO A 136 1.23 -13.00 -0.81
CA PRO A 136 1.15 -12.10 0.33
C PRO A 136 1.03 -12.87 1.64
N ILE A 137 1.88 -12.52 2.60
CA ILE A 137 1.92 -13.16 3.91
C ILE A 137 1.52 -12.19 5.03
N GLY A 138 0.73 -12.68 5.97
CA GLY A 138 0.32 -11.92 7.14
C GLY A 138 1.27 -12.12 8.31
N PHE A 139 0.92 -11.48 9.43
CA PHE A 139 1.66 -11.57 10.70
C PHE A 139 1.98 -13.01 11.14
N ARG A 140 1.04 -13.95 10.99
CA ARG A 140 1.21 -15.32 11.50
C ARG A 140 2.33 -16.06 10.76
N GLU A 141 2.35 -15.91 9.44
CA GLU A 141 3.34 -16.51 8.55
C GLU A 141 4.71 -15.87 8.76
N GLN A 142 4.77 -14.55 8.95
CA GLN A 142 6.01 -13.83 9.27
C GLN A 142 6.60 -14.27 10.62
N VAL A 143 5.78 -14.45 11.64
CA VAL A 143 6.21 -14.99 12.94
C VAL A 143 6.67 -16.43 12.82
N LYS A 144 6.00 -17.25 12.01
CA LYS A 144 6.42 -18.63 11.75
C LYS A 144 7.80 -18.68 11.07
N ASP A 145 8.06 -17.75 10.16
CA ASP A 145 9.31 -17.72 9.40
C ASP A 145 10.48 -17.15 10.22
N LEU A 146 10.26 -16.09 10.99
CA LEU A 146 11.34 -15.27 11.61
C LEU A 146 11.14 -14.98 13.11
N GLY A 147 10.21 -15.65 13.80
CA GLY A 147 9.90 -15.31 15.20
C GLY A 147 9.50 -13.84 15.34
N PHE A 148 10.09 -13.11 16.30
CA PHE A 148 9.88 -11.65 16.43
C PHE A 148 10.86 -10.80 15.62
N ASP A 149 11.87 -11.41 14.97
CA ASP A 149 12.83 -10.67 14.15
C ASP A 149 12.18 -10.02 12.92
N PHE A 150 10.97 -10.46 12.53
CA PHE A 150 10.22 -9.82 11.45
C PHE A 150 9.97 -8.32 11.71
N VAL A 151 9.87 -7.89 12.97
CA VAL A 151 9.72 -6.45 13.30
C VAL A 151 10.96 -5.68 12.87
N ARG A 152 12.17 -6.22 13.11
CA ARG A 152 13.42 -5.60 12.64
C ARG A 152 13.46 -5.58 11.12
N LEU A 153 13.04 -6.67 10.47
CA LEU A 153 12.92 -6.71 9.02
C LEU A 153 11.98 -5.62 8.49
N TRP A 154 10.87 -5.29 9.17
CA TRP A 154 9.98 -4.21 8.76
C TRP A 154 10.64 -2.84 8.78
N PHE A 155 11.54 -2.58 9.72
CA PHE A 155 12.31 -1.34 9.76
C PHE A 155 13.39 -1.33 8.67
N ASP A 156 14.11 -2.43 8.48
CA ASP A 156 15.14 -2.54 7.44
C ASP A 156 14.57 -2.40 6.02
N GLU A 157 13.35 -2.89 5.79
CA GLU A 157 12.61 -2.77 4.52
C GLU A 157 11.84 -1.45 4.39
N PHE A 158 11.90 -0.57 5.39
CA PHE A 158 11.05 0.63 5.47
C PHE A 158 9.54 0.33 5.34
N TYR A 159 9.13 -0.92 5.54
CA TYR A 159 7.76 -1.38 5.38
C TYR A 159 6.80 -0.64 6.30
N VAL A 160 7.27 -0.25 7.49
CA VAL A 160 6.49 0.55 8.46
C VAL A 160 5.95 1.83 7.81
N PHE A 161 6.66 2.44 6.86
CA PHE A 161 6.21 3.66 6.18
C PHE A 161 5.34 3.38 4.94
N GLY A 162 5.23 2.12 4.54
CA GLY A 162 4.58 1.69 3.31
C GLY A 162 3.12 1.30 3.48
N ALA A 163 2.28 2.24 3.92
CA ALA A 163 0.83 2.03 4.01
C ALA A 163 0.25 1.52 2.69
N GLY A 164 -0.41 0.36 2.66
CA GLY A 164 -0.94 -0.22 1.42
C GLY A 164 0.04 -1.07 0.61
N THR A 165 1.21 -1.38 1.16
CA THR A 165 2.07 -2.46 0.66
C THR A 165 1.86 -3.75 1.42
N PHE A 166 2.16 -4.86 0.74
CA PHE A 166 2.12 -6.19 1.33
C PHE A 166 3.51 -6.81 1.28
N PHE A 167 3.84 -7.53 2.35
CA PHE A 167 4.97 -8.46 2.35
C PHE A 167 4.62 -9.67 1.50
N LEU A 168 5.41 -9.91 0.46
CA LEU A 168 5.32 -11.06 -0.41
C LEU A 168 6.44 -12.03 -0.10
N LYS A 169 6.11 -13.32 0.01
CA LYS A 169 7.07 -14.42 0.20
C LYS A 169 7.14 -15.28 -1.04
N LYS A 170 8.34 -15.65 -1.48
CA LYS A 170 8.50 -16.73 -2.46
C LYS A 170 8.07 -18.06 -1.83
N VAL A 171 6.96 -18.60 -2.31
CA VAL A 171 6.40 -19.86 -1.83
C VAL A 171 7.29 -21.02 -2.28
N ARG A 172 7.56 -21.94 -1.35
CA ARG A 172 8.27 -23.20 -1.59
C ARG A 172 7.33 -24.21 -2.26
N GLU A 173 7.84 -25.12 -3.09
CA GLU A 173 7.02 -26.04 -3.90
C GLU A 173 5.95 -26.82 -3.09
N ASN A 174 6.23 -27.15 -1.82
CA ASN A 174 5.32 -27.91 -0.96
C ASN A 174 4.49 -27.05 0.01
N GLU A 175 4.61 -25.73 -0.03
CA GLU A 175 3.93 -24.83 0.90
C GLU A 175 2.58 -24.39 0.32
N ARG A 176 1.48 -24.70 1.02
CA ARG A 176 0.16 -24.18 0.66
C ARG A 176 -0.07 -22.85 1.38
N MET A 177 -0.34 -21.81 0.60
CA MET A 177 -0.68 -20.49 1.11
C MET A 177 -2.11 -20.14 0.71
N ALA A 178 -2.83 -19.49 1.62
CA ALA A 178 -4.16 -18.95 1.39
C ALA A 178 -4.20 -17.55 1.99
N GLU A 179 -4.87 -16.61 1.31
CA GLU A 179 -5.05 -15.29 1.88
C GLU A 179 -6.00 -15.40 3.09
N ALA A 180 -5.75 -14.61 4.14
CA ALA A 180 -6.67 -14.53 5.25
C ALA A 180 -8.06 -14.06 4.79
N GLY A 181 -9.14 -14.53 5.42
CA GLY A 181 -10.49 -14.06 5.09
C GLY A 181 -10.68 -12.57 5.42
N ALA A 182 -11.58 -11.90 4.68
CA ALA A 182 -11.89 -10.47 4.86
C ALA A 182 -12.28 -10.13 6.31
N ILE A 183 -13.02 -11.01 7.00
CA ILE A 183 -13.42 -10.83 8.41
C ILE A 183 -12.20 -10.62 9.31
N ARG A 184 -11.12 -11.39 9.11
CA ARG A 184 -9.89 -11.25 9.91
C ARG A 184 -9.27 -9.88 9.69
N HIS A 185 -9.24 -9.40 8.45
CA HIS A 185 -8.71 -8.06 8.15
C HIS A 185 -9.59 -6.95 8.74
N VAL A 186 -10.91 -7.08 8.70
CA VAL A 186 -11.81 -6.13 9.35
C VAL A 186 -11.53 -6.08 10.85
N LEU A 187 -11.39 -7.24 11.52
CA LEU A 187 -11.05 -7.30 12.93
C LEU A 187 -9.69 -6.67 13.24
N VAL A 188 -8.66 -6.92 12.42
CA VAL A 188 -7.34 -6.29 12.58
C VAL A 188 -7.44 -4.78 12.44
N ALA A 189 -8.15 -4.27 11.44
CA ALA A 189 -8.35 -2.84 11.24
C ALA A 189 -9.10 -2.20 12.41
N LEU A 190 -10.17 -2.83 12.91
CA LEU A 190 -10.95 -2.34 14.05
C LEU A 190 -10.13 -2.31 15.34
N LEU A 191 -9.39 -3.39 15.65
CA LEU A 191 -8.54 -3.47 16.84
C LEU A 191 -7.38 -2.48 16.75
N GLY A 192 -6.74 -2.38 15.59
CA GLY A 192 -5.66 -1.42 15.34
C GLY A 192 -6.13 0.02 15.49
N PHE A 193 -7.23 0.38 14.82
CA PHE A 193 -7.86 1.70 14.95
C PHE A 193 -8.23 2.01 16.41
N SER A 194 -8.80 1.04 17.12
CA SER A 194 -9.15 1.19 18.54
C SER A 194 -7.92 1.44 19.42
N ALA A 195 -6.84 0.70 19.21
CA ALA A 195 -5.59 0.87 19.95
C ALA A 195 -4.98 2.26 19.72
N VAL A 196 -4.94 2.73 18.47
CA VAL A 196 -4.44 4.06 18.12
C VAL A 196 -5.22 5.15 18.84
N TRP A 197 -6.55 5.09 18.81
CA TRP A 197 -7.39 6.08 19.48
C TRP A 197 -7.31 6.04 21.00
N LEU A 198 -7.15 4.85 21.60
CA LEU A 198 -6.91 4.73 23.03
C LEU A 198 -5.59 5.40 23.44
N VAL A 199 -4.53 5.24 22.64
CA VAL A 199 -3.24 5.92 22.88
C VAL A 199 -3.37 7.43 22.78
N ILE A 200 -4.05 7.93 21.74
CA ILE A 200 -4.32 9.37 21.61
C ILE A 200 -5.14 9.88 22.80
N ALA A 201 -6.23 9.18 23.13
CA ALA A 201 -7.08 9.55 24.25
C ALA A 201 -6.31 9.63 25.58
N PHE A 202 -5.46 8.64 25.84
CA PHE A 202 -4.59 8.63 27.01
C PHE A 202 -3.63 9.83 27.02
N ARG A 203 -2.95 10.11 25.89
CA ARG A 203 -2.00 11.22 25.78
C ARG A 203 -2.64 12.60 25.95
N TRP A 204 -3.87 12.77 25.47
CA TRP A 204 -4.59 14.03 25.50
C TRP A 204 -5.57 14.13 26.68
N ASN A 205 -5.56 13.16 27.60
CA ASN A 205 -6.46 13.06 28.74
C ASN A 205 -7.95 13.22 28.35
N VAL A 206 -8.34 12.56 27.25
CA VAL A 206 -9.68 12.62 26.69
C VAL A 206 -10.65 11.79 27.54
N PRO A 207 -11.84 12.30 27.90
CA PRO A 207 -12.84 11.55 28.66
C PRO A 207 -13.27 10.27 27.92
N ALA A 208 -13.47 9.17 28.67
CA ALA A 208 -13.80 7.86 28.11
C ALA A 208 -15.05 7.87 27.20
N GLU A 209 -16.05 8.70 27.52
CA GLU A 209 -17.26 8.87 26.71
C GLU A 209 -16.95 9.48 25.32
N SER A 210 -16.01 10.42 25.24
CA SER A 210 -15.58 11.02 23.98
C SER A 210 -14.76 10.04 23.15
N VAL A 211 -13.99 9.15 23.81
CA VAL A 211 -13.27 8.06 23.14
C VAL A 211 -14.24 7.07 22.51
N ALA A 212 -15.22 6.59 23.27
CA ALA A 212 -16.22 5.66 22.76
C ALA A 212 -16.99 6.26 21.56
N LEU A 213 -17.30 7.55 21.64
CA LEU A 213 -17.95 8.27 20.57
C LEU A 213 -17.07 8.41 19.31
N ALA A 214 -15.80 8.80 19.47
CA ALA A 214 -14.84 8.90 18.36
C ALA A 214 -14.62 7.55 17.68
N LEU A 215 -14.51 6.47 18.46
CA LEU A 215 -14.42 5.10 17.95
C LEU A 215 -15.66 4.72 17.14
N GLY A 216 -16.85 4.92 17.71
CA GLY A 216 -18.11 4.61 17.03
C GLY A 216 -18.26 5.40 15.71
N ALA A 217 -17.99 6.70 15.75
CA ALA A 217 -18.03 7.56 14.56
C ALA A 217 -17.03 7.11 13.48
N GLY A 218 -15.79 6.77 13.88
CA GLY A 218 -14.76 6.28 12.98
C GLY A 218 -15.13 4.94 12.33
N VAL A 219 -15.66 3.99 13.11
CA VAL A 219 -16.13 2.70 12.59
C VAL A 219 -17.26 2.89 11.58
N VAL A 220 -18.24 3.75 11.89
CA VAL A 220 -19.33 4.06 10.97
C VAL A 220 -18.79 4.69 9.68
N ALA A 221 -17.89 5.68 9.78
CA ALA A 221 -17.29 6.34 8.62
C ALA A 221 -16.55 5.34 7.72
N VAL A 222 -15.68 4.51 8.28
CA VAL A 222 -14.92 3.49 7.52
C VAL A 222 -15.86 2.42 6.94
N PHE A 223 -16.84 1.96 7.71
CA PHE A 223 -17.78 0.93 7.25
C PHE A 223 -18.54 1.39 6.00
N PHE A 224 -19.14 2.59 6.03
CA PHE A 224 -19.89 3.10 4.87
C PHE A 224 -18.99 3.42 3.68
N HIS A 225 -17.74 3.86 3.92
CA HIS A 225 -16.74 4.05 2.88
C HIS A 225 -16.42 2.75 2.14
N GLU A 226 -16.04 1.70 2.87
CA GLU A 226 -15.67 0.41 2.27
C GLU A 226 -16.87 -0.34 1.68
N LEU A 227 -18.04 -0.22 2.32
CA LEU A 227 -19.29 -0.77 1.78
C LEU A 227 -19.64 -0.15 0.42
N ALA A 228 -19.41 1.16 0.25
CA ALA A 228 -19.67 1.83 -1.02
C ALA A 228 -18.82 1.23 -2.15
N HIS A 229 -17.53 0.96 -1.91
CA HIS A 229 -16.67 0.26 -2.87
C HIS A 229 -17.24 -1.11 -3.24
N ALA A 230 -17.60 -1.93 -2.24
CA ALA A 230 -18.12 -3.27 -2.48
C ALA A 230 -19.42 -3.24 -3.30
N LEU A 231 -20.35 -2.32 -2.98
CA LEU A 231 -21.61 -2.16 -3.71
C LEU A 231 -21.39 -1.63 -5.13
N ALA A 232 -20.44 -0.71 -5.33
CA ALA A 232 -20.10 -0.20 -6.65
C ALA A 232 -19.44 -1.26 -7.52
N ALA A 233 -18.49 -2.03 -6.98
CA ALA A 233 -17.83 -3.14 -7.67
C ALA A 233 -18.83 -4.20 -8.13
N LYS A 234 -19.80 -4.54 -7.27
CA LYS A 234 -20.84 -5.53 -7.56
C LYS A 234 -21.69 -5.16 -8.79
N LYS A 235 -21.93 -3.86 -9.04
CA LYS A 235 -22.62 -3.39 -10.25
C LYS A 235 -21.87 -3.70 -11.56
N PHE A 236 -20.56 -3.94 -11.45
CA PHE A 236 -19.70 -4.36 -12.57
C PHE A 236 -19.43 -5.87 -12.59
N GLY A 237 -20.10 -6.65 -11.73
CA GLY A 237 -19.86 -8.10 -11.61
C GLY A 237 -18.49 -8.44 -11.00
N LEU A 238 -17.92 -7.53 -10.21
CA LEU A 238 -16.65 -7.72 -9.53
C LEU A 238 -16.90 -7.93 -8.03
N ASP A 239 -16.39 -9.03 -7.50
CA ASP A 239 -16.34 -9.28 -6.05
C ASP A 239 -15.16 -8.55 -5.41
N THR A 240 -15.26 -8.27 -4.11
CA THR A 240 -14.25 -7.52 -3.37
C THR A 240 -13.89 -8.17 -2.04
N THR A 241 -12.66 -7.92 -1.62
CA THR A 241 -12.15 -8.31 -0.30
C THR A 241 -11.48 -7.12 0.37
N PHE A 242 -11.83 -6.88 1.63
CA PHE A 242 -11.14 -5.90 2.46
C PHE A 242 -9.80 -6.46 2.95
N ARG A 243 -8.75 -5.63 2.90
CA ARG A 243 -7.42 -5.94 3.43
C ARG A 243 -6.96 -4.82 4.36
N ALA A 244 -6.62 -5.20 5.60
CA ALA A 244 -5.98 -4.31 6.54
C ALA A 244 -4.54 -4.01 6.10
N TRP A 245 -4.08 -2.79 6.41
CA TRP A 245 -2.70 -2.39 6.15
C TRP A 245 -1.90 -2.45 7.45
N ASP A 246 -1.28 -3.60 7.72
CA ASP A 246 -0.57 -3.83 8.98
C ASP A 246 0.53 -2.79 9.22
N SER A 247 1.29 -2.41 8.18
CA SER A 247 2.27 -1.30 8.22
C SER A 247 1.63 0.04 8.57
N GLY A 248 0.50 0.33 7.93
CA GLY A 248 -0.26 1.56 8.13
C GLY A 248 -0.78 1.73 9.55
N ILE A 249 -1.32 0.65 10.11
CA ILE A 249 -1.80 0.59 11.49
C ILE A 249 -0.64 0.79 12.46
N LEU A 250 0.49 0.10 12.24
CA LEU A 250 1.68 0.27 13.07
C LEU A 250 2.22 1.71 13.00
N PHE A 251 2.30 2.30 11.81
CA PHE A 251 2.75 3.67 11.63
C PHE A 251 1.84 4.66 12.37
N SER A 252 0.52 4.51 12.22
CA SER A 252 -0.45 5.33 12.94
C SER A 252 -0.33 5.18 14.46
N PHE A 253 -0.09 3.95 14.94
CA PHE A 253 0.16 3.68 16.36
C PHE A 253 1.41 4.37 16.88
N LEU A 254 2.53 4.30 16.14
CA LEU A 254 3.77 4.98 16.51
C LEU A 254 3.60 6.50 16.51
N LEU A 255 2.89 7.06 15.53
CA LEU A 255 2.58 8.48 15.46
C LEU A 255 1.71 8.94 16.64
N ALA A 256 0.72 8.13 17.00
CA ALA A 256 -0.12 8.34 18.18
C ALA A 256 0.72 8.28 19.45
N ALA A 257 1.58 7.27 19.60
CA ALA A 257 2.39 7.09 20.81
C ALA A 257 3.40 8.22 21.02
N VAL A 258 4.05 8.70 19.96
CA VAL A 258 5.11 9.72 20.05
C VAL A 258 4.54 11.14 20.04
N PHE A 259 3.61 11.43 19.12
CA PHE A 259 3.13 12.80 18.87
C PHE A 259 1.69 13.02 19.30
N GLY A 260 0.95 11.98 19.69
CA GLY A 260 -0.49 12.08 19.92
C GLY A 260 -1.27 12.39 18.63
N ALA A 261 -0.71 12.06 17.46
CA ALA A 261 -1.32 12.35 16.16
C ALA A 261 -1.84 11.09 15.47
N PHE A 262 -2.87 11.25 14.64
CA PHE A 262 -3.53 10.18 13.93
C PHE A 262 -3.14 10.17 12.44
N TRP A 263 -2.90 8.99 11.90
CA TRP A 263 -2.76 8.77 10.46
C TRP A 263 -3.79 7.71 10.01
N PRO A 264 -4.74 8.01 9.11
CA PRO A 264 -5.91 7.16 8.85
C PRO A 264 -5.61 5.96 7.95
N SER A 265 -4.67 5.11 8.35
CA SER A 265 -4.19 3.98 7.56
C SER A 265 -4.67 2.66 8.15
N TYR A 266 -5.90 2.28 7.82
CA TYR A 266 -6.59 1.12 8.36
C TYR A 266 -6.64 -0.07 7.38
N GLY A 267 -6.72 0.20 6.07
CA GLY A 267 -6.88 -0.80 5.04
C GLY A 267 -7.51 -0.24 3.78
N SER A 268 -7.82 -1.12 2.83
CA SER A 268 -8.57 -0.79 1.61
C SER A 268 -9.28 -2.03 1.07
N THR A 269 -10.39 -1.80 0.36
CA THR A 269 -11.08 -2.82 -0.43
C THR A 269 -10.37 -3.06 -1.76
N TYR A 270 -10.10 -4.34 -2.08
CA TYR A 270 -9.49 -4.78 -3.33
C TYR A 270 -10.44 -5.71 -4.08
N PHE A 271 -10.32 -5.83 -5.40
CA PHE A 271 -11.05 -6.86 -6.16
C PHE A 271 -10.56 -8.27 -5.80
N GLU A 272 -11.50 -9.23 -5.68
CA GLU A 272 -11.28 -10.60 -5.22
C GLU A 272 -10.65 -11.49 -6.31
N ARG A 273 -9.49 -11.05 -6.82
CA ARG A 273 -8.60 -11.84 -7.67
C ARG A 273 -7.17 -11.40 -7.41
N LEU A 274 -6.31 -12.37 -7.06
CA LEU A 274 -4.96 -12.08 -6.59
C LEU A 274 -4.16 -11.29 -7.63
N ASP A 275 -4.19 -11.70 -8.89
CA ASP A 275 -3.46 -11.06 -10.00
C ASP A 275 -4.31 -10.08 -10.83
N TYR A 276 -5.35 -9.48 -10.21
CA TYR A 276 -6.19 -8.49 -10.89
C TYR A 276 -5.36 -7.30 -11.40
N ARG A 277 -5.62 -6.91 -12.66
CA ARG A 277 -4.96 -5.75 -13.28
C ARG A 277 -5.81 -4.49 -13.11
N TYR A 278 -5.33 -3.58 -12.26
CA TYR A 278 -5.92 -2.25 -12.08
C TYR A 278 -5.47 -1.32 -13.20
N ASP A 279 -6.35 -1.13 -14.18
CA ASP A 279 -6.20 -0.10 -15.21
C ASP A 279 -7.12 1.10 -14.89
N ALA A 280 -6.83 2.27 -15.47
CA ALA A 280 -7.59 3.51 -15.32
C ALA A 280 -8.92 3.50 -16.11
N LYS A 281 -9.71 2.44 -15.92
CA LYS A 281 -11.02 2.24 -16.57
C LYS A 281 -12.16 2.74 -15.68
N LYS A 282 -13.33 2.86 -16.29
CA LYS A 282 -14.55 3.37 -15.65
C LYS A 282 -14.96 2.54 -14.43
N GLU A 283 -14.81 1.22 -14.49
CA GLU A 283 -15.17 0.30 -13.42
C GLU A 283 -14.30 0.54 -12.18
N THR A 284 -12.98 0.59 -12.36
CA THR A 284 -12.02 0.94 -11.30
C THR A 284 -12.31 2.33 -10.76
N GLY A 285 -12.42 3.33 -11.65
CA GLY A 285 -12.61 4.72 -11.26
C GLY A 285 -13.90 4.99 -10.49
N LEU A 286 -15.03 4.44 -10.92
CA LEU A 286 -16.31 4.56 -10.22
C LEU A 286 -16.33 3.76 -8.91
N THR A 287 -15.71 2.58 -8.88
CA THR A 287 -15.58 1.81 -7.65
C THR A 287 -14.86 2.65 -6.60
N TYR A 288 -13.68 3.19 -6.91
CA TYR A 288 -12.89 3.95 -5.93
C TYR A 288 -13.37 5.38 -5.70
N ALA A 289 -14.17 5.97 -6.59
CA ALA A 289 -14.86 7.22 -6.30
C ALA A 289 -16.00 7.04 -5.29
N SER A 290 -16.63 5.87 -5.23
CA SER A 290 -17.81 5.64 -4.40
C SER A 290 -17.55 5.75 -2.89
N GLY A 291 -16.37 5.35 -2.41
CA GLY A 291 -15.97 5.49 -1.00
C GLY A 291 -15.91 6.96 -0.56
N PRO A 292 -15.10 7.82 -1.22
CA PRO A 292 -15.11 9.26 -0.98
C PRO A 292 -16.49 9.92 -1.14
N ILE A 293 -17.28 9.53 -2.14
CA ILE A 293 -18.65 10.05 -2.33
C ILE A 293 -19.52 9.70 -1.12
N ALA A 294 -19.54 8.44 -0.68
CA ALA A 294 -20.32 8.01 0.47
C ALA A 294 -19.88 8.72 1.75
N SER A 295 -18.57 8.93 1.91
CA SER A 295 -18.00 9.63 3.06
C SER A 295 -18.39 11.12 3.08
N LEU A 296 -18.36 11.80 1.94
CA LEU A 296 -18.82 13.18 1.81
C LEU A 296 -20.34 13.29 2.00
N ALA A 297 -21.12 12.35 1.49
CA ALA A 297 -22.56 12.31 1.70
C ALA A 297 -22.90 12.12 3.19
N LEU A 298 -22.20 11.20 3.86
CA LEU A 298 -22.40 10.94 5.29
C LEU A 298 -21.96 12.13 6.15
N ALA A 299 -20.84 12.77 5.82
CA ALA A 299 -20.40 13.99 6.47
C ALA A 299 -21.42 15.12 6.28
N THR A 300 -21.93 15.31 5.06
CA THR A 300 -22.96 16.32 4.76
C THR A 300 -24.26 16.05 5.52
N LEU A 301 -24.69 14.78 5.59
CA LEU A 301 -25.88 14.38 6.33
C LEU A 301 -25.75 14.73 7.81
N PHE A 302 -24.64 14.33 8.44
CA PHE A 302 -24.41 14.63 9.85
C PHE A 302 -24.30 16.15 10.08
N TRP A 303 -23.58 16.88 9.23
CA TRP A 303 -23.53 18.34 9.29
C TRP A 303 -24.93 18.97 9.25
N ALA A 304 -25.79 18.55 8.31
CA ALA A 304 -27.15 19.06 8.17
C ALA A 304 -28.08 18.70 9.35
N VAL A 305 -27.85 17.56 10.00
CA VAL A 305 -28.60 17.16 11.21
C VAL A 305 -28.14 17.94 12.44
N SER A 306 -26.91 18.45 12.47
CA SER A 306 -26.32 19.08 13.66
C SER A 306 -27.13 20.23 14.28
N PRO A 307 -27.80 21.14 13.53
CA PRO A 307 -28.62 22.20 14.12
C PRO A 307 -29.89 21.68 14.81
N HIS A 308 -30.31 20.47 14.49
CA HIS A 308 -31.53 19.83 15.00
C HIS A 308 -31.24 18.97 16.25
N ALA A 309 -30.03 19.03 16.80
CA ALA A 309 -29.64 18.18 17.90
C ALA A 309 -30.34 18.56 19.21
N MET A 310 -31.15 17.64 19.74
CA MET A 310 -32.00 17.88 20.92
C MET A 310 -31.25 17.91 22.26
N ASN A 311 -29.99 17.46 22.29
CA ASN A 311 -29.15 17.48 23.49
C ASN A 311 -27.65 17.50 23.13
N GLY A 312 -26.80 17.87 24.10
CA GLY A 312 -25.36 18.01 23.90
C GLY A 312 -24.64 16.71 23.49
N LYS A 313 -25.09 15.55 23.99
CA LYS A 313 -24.48 14.25 23.63
C LYS A 313 -24.78 13.88 22.17
N PHE A 314 -26.01 14.09 21.73
CA PHE A 314 -26.42 13.87 20.35
C PHE A 314 -25.70 14.85 19.40
N LEU A 315 -25.58 16.12 19.79
CA LEU A 315 -24.79 17.10 19.03
C LEU A 315 -23.33 16.67 18.88
N ALA A 316 -22.69 16.23 19.97
CA ALA A 316 -21.33 15.72 19.94
C ALA A 316 -21.19 14.51 19.00
N ALA A 317 -22.15 13.58 19.05
CA ALA A 317 -22.15 12.39 18.20
C ALA A 317 -22.23 12.72 16.72
N VAL A 318 -23.15 13.61 16.36
CA VAL A 318 -23.35 14.07 14.99
C VAL A 318 -22.11 14.84 14.49
N ARG A 319 -21.56 15.74 15.29
CA ARG A 319 -20.32 16.47 14.94
C ARG A 319 -19.13 15.52 14.74
N MET A 320 -18.97 14.53 15.62
CA MET A 320 -17.90 13.53 15.52
C MET A 320 -18.07 12.64 14.28
N GLY A 321 -19.30 12.17 14.01
CA GLY A 321 -19.61 11.38 12.81
C GLY A 321 -19.31 12.14 11.53
N SER A 322 -19.63 13.43 11.50
CA SER A 322 -19.32 14.29 10.36
C SER A 322 -17.82 14.50 10.18
N ALA A 323 -17.11 14.85 11.25
CA ALA A 323 -15.67 15.07 11.22
C ALA A 323 -14.91 13.80 10.79
N ALA A 324 -15.27 12.64 11.35
CA ALA A 324 -14.68 11.35 10.98
C ALA A 324 -14.90 11.05 9.49
N SER A 325 -16.13 11.22 8.99
CA SER A 325 -16.48 10.95 7.59
C SER A 325 -15.76 11.89 6.62
N LEU A 326 -15.67 13.18 6.95
CA LEU A 326 -14.92 14.16 6.15
C LEU A 326 -13.42 13.85 6.15
N TYR A 327 -12.85 13.49 7.30
CA TYR A 327 -11.43 13.14 7.41
C TYR A 327 -11.08 11.92 6.55
N ILE A 328 -11.91 10.86 6.60
CA ILE A 328 -11.77 9.69 5.73
C ILE A 328 -11.83 10.07 4.25
N ALA A 329 -12.75 10.96 3.85
CA ALA A 329 -12.85 11.44 2.48
C ALA A 329 -11.59 12.20 2.04
N ILE A 330 -11.10 13.14 2.86
CA ILE A 330 -9.91 13.97 2.54
C ILE A 330 -8.69 13.10 2.28
N PHE A 331 -8.39 12.15 3.18
CA PHE A 331 -7.22 11.28 3.03
C PHE A 331 -7.35 10.33 1.84
N ASN A 332 -8.52 9.73 1.64
CA ASN A 332 -8.75 8.88 0.49
C ASN A 332 -8.74 9.66 -0.83
N LEU A 333 -8.92 10.99 -0.85
CA LEU A 333 -8.81 11.81 -2.06
C LEU A 333 -7.37 12.24 -2.40
N ILE A 334 -6.37 11.95 -1.56
CA ILE A 334 -4.97 12.27 -1.86
C ILE A 334 -4.52 11.49 -3.12
N PRO A 335 -4.09 12.18 -4.21
CA PRO A 335 -3.80 11.55 -5.49
C PRO A 335 -2.35 11.03 -5.59
N ILE A 336 -1.82 10.55 -4.47
CA ILE A 336 -0.45 10.02 -4.36
C ILE A 336 -0.53 8.50 -4.38
N GLN A 337 0.39 7.87 -5.10
CA GLN A 337 0.68 6.44 -5.02
C GLN A 337 2.18 6.30 -5.24
N ALA A 338 2.82 5.48 -4.41
CA ALA A 338 4.21 5.10 -4.50
C ALA A 338 4.30 3.57 -4.65
N SER A 339 5.38 3.09 -5.27
CA SER A 339 5.74 1.67 -5.36
C SER A 339 5.83 1.02 -3.98
N GLY A 340 6.19 1.81 -2.97
CA GLY A 340 6.20 1.44 -1.56
C GLY A 340 4.95 1.82 -0.76
N GLY A 341 3.82 2.22 -1.37
CA GLY A 341 2.54 2.41 -0.65
C GLY A 341 1.71 3.64 -1.04
N PHE A 342 0.88 4.11 -0.11
CA PHE A 342 -0.10 5.19 -0.25
C PHE A 342 -1.17 4.91 -1.30
N ALA A 343 -1.72 3.69 -1.33
CA ALA A 343 -2.68 3.29 -2.35
C ALA A 343 -4.12 3.80 -2.12
N TRP A 344 -4.23 5.09 -1.81
CA TRP A 344 -5.49 5.80 -1.61
C TRP A 344 -6.31 5.87 -2.90
N ASP A 345 -7.60 6.10 -2.75
CA ASP A 345 -8.54 6.11 -3.87
C ASP A 345 -8.32 7.25 -4.85
N GLY A 346 -7.86 8.39 -4.35
CA GLY A 346 -7.68 9.62 -5.07
C GLY A 346 -6.81 9.42 -6.28
N ARG A 347 -5.78 8.58 -6.19
CA ARG A 347 -4.94 8.24 -7.36
C ARG A 347 -5.73 7.53 -8.44
N LYS A 348 -6.53 6.53 -8.07
CA LYS A 348 -7.32 5.70 -9.00
C LYS A 348 -8.38 6.55 -9.69
N VAL A 349 -9.04 7.43 -8.93
CA VAL A 349 -10.01 8.39 -9.45
C VAL A 349 -9.33 9.42 -10.34
N PHE A 350 -8.20 9.99 -9.93
CA PHE A 350 -7.47 11.01 -10.70
C PHE A 350 -6.97 10.49 -12.06
N LEU A 351 -6.47 9.24 -12.10
CA LEU A 351 -6.02 8.61 -13.34
C LEU A 351 -7.19 8.33 -14.30
N TRP A 352 -8.37 8.00 -13.78
CA TRP A 352 -9.57 7.77 -14.58
C TRP A 352 -10.27 9.06 -15.01
N SER A 353 -10.54 9.98 -14.08
CA SER A 353 -11.26 11.24 -14.31
C SER A 353 -10.75 12.35 -13.37
N ARG A 354 -9.88 13.22 -13.91
CA ARG A 354 -9.39 14.41 -13.20
C ARG A 354 -10.53 15.36 -12.83
N ALA A 355 -11.55 15.48 -13.68
CA ALA A 355 -12.70 16.34 -13.44
C ALA A 355 -13.51 15.89 -12.22
N LEU A 356 -13.83 14.59 -12.12
CA LEU A 356 -14.55 14.07 -10.97
C LEU A 356 -13.69 14.17 -9.70
N TRP A 357 -12.40 13.81 -9.78
CA TRP A 357 -11.49 13.97 -8.64
C TRP A 357 -11.47 15.42 -8.12
N SER A 358 -11.32 16.41 -9.02
CA SER A 358 -11.35 17.83 -8.64
C SER A 358 -12.68 18.24 -8.00
N LEU A 359 -13.81 17.76 -8.53
CA LEU A 359 -15.13 18.02 -7.95
C LEU A 359 -15.21 17.49 -6.51
N LEU A 360 -14.73 16.27 -6.27
CA LEU A 360 -14.75 15.65 -4.93
C LEU A 360 -13.83 16.39 -3.95
N VAL A 361 -12.66 16.84 -4.40
CA VAL A 361 -11.75 17.67 -3.59
C VAL A 361 -12.37 19.01 -3.24
N LEU A 362 -13.02 19.68 -4.21
CA LEU A 362 -13.72 20.94 -3.97
C LEU A 362 -14.90 20.75 -3.01
N ALA A 363 -15.65 19.66 -3.13
CA ALA A 363 -16.73 19.32 -2.20
C ALA A 363 -16.20 19.08 -0.78
N ALA A 364 -15.10 18.34 -0.63
CA ALA A 364 -14.43 18.14 0.66
C ALA A 364 -13.95 19.46 1.27
N ALA A 365 -13.31 20.32 0.47
CA ALA A 365 -12.85 21.63 0.91
C ALA A 365 -14.01 22.55 1.33
N GLY A 366 -15.10 22.58 0.54
CA GLY A 366 -16.30 23.35 0.86
C GLY A 366 -16.93 22.90 2.18
N LEU A 367 -17.04 21.59 2.41
CA LEU A 367 -17.57 21.05 3.66
C LEU A 367 -16.64 21.32 4.85
N ALA A 368 -15.32 21.26 4.65
CA ALA A 368 -14.34 21.61 5.69
C ALA A 368 -14.44 23.09 6.10
N LEU A 369 -14.64 24.00 5.14
CA LEU A 369 -14.87 25.41 5.41
C LEU A 369 -16.18 25.64 6.16
N ALA A 370 -17.28 24.98 5.74
CA ALA A 370 -18.56 25.04 6.44
C ALA A 370 -18.48 24.51 7.90
N PHE A 371 -17.56 23.58 8.17
CA PHE A 371 -17.24 23.12 9.52
C PHE A 371 -16.54 24.17 10.36
N SER A 372 -15.61 24.93 9.78
CA SER A 372 -14.85 25.95 10.50
C SER A 372 -15.66 27.19 10.90
N THR A 373 -16.85 27.35 10.30
CA THR A 373 -17.76 28.48 10.57
C THR A 373 -18.85 28.18 11.60
N LEU A 374 -18.91 26.95 12.13
CA LEU A 374 -19.83 26.49 13.18
C LEU A 374 -19.09 26.26 14.50
#